data_AF-A0A8H7NZJ9-F1
#
_entry.id   AF-A0A8H7NZJ9-F1
#
_cell.length_a   1.000
_cell.length_b   1.000
_cell.length_c   1.000
_cell.angle_alpha   90.00
_cell.angle_beta   90.00
_cell.angle_gamma   90.00
#
_symmetry.space_group_name_H-M   'P 1'
#
loop_
_entity.id
_entity.type
_entity.pdbx_description
1 polymer ?
#
loop_
_entity_poly.entity_id
_entity_poly.type
_entity_poly.pdbx_seq_one_letter_code
_entity_poly.pdbx_strand_id
1 'polypeptide(L)'
;MMDHTILLSGTTRADGTSEKLSDADIRRCLDCRRKLASVNAVSRSWLFDESPGCSTLCSKPKSCRQELRRLGRKALQAGKISAYGRGVFADLLTGFPVYLCKACRKMIEEKDVERRRGVWAELADLMEVIDPEQPSLDSKTLHDYRSVQPRKCSCHFT
;
A
#
# COMPACT_ATOMS: atom_id res chain seq x y z
N MET A 1 -7.04 5.91 -13.82
CA MET A 1 -8.23 6.26 -13.03
C MET A 1 -9.40 5.67 -13.76
N MET A 2 -10.26 4.90 -13.09
CA MET A 2 -11.43 4.31 -13.75
C MET A 2 -12.34 5.45 -14.23
N ASP A 3 -12.78 5.40 -15.48
CA ASP A 3 -13.63 6.45 -16.04
C ASP A 3 -15.01 6.41 -15.37
N HIS A 4 -15.38 7.52 -14.76
CA HIS A 4 -16.67 7.69 -14.09
C HIS A 4 -17.85 7.51 -15.04
N THR A 5 -17.68 7.89 -16.31
CA THR A 5 -18.69 7.73 -17.36
C THR A 5 -18.92 6.26 -17.66
N ILE A 6 -17.84 5.47 -17.78
CA ILE A 6 -17.94 4.02 -18.02
C ILE A 6 -18.56 3.32 -16.80
N LEU A 7 -18.18 3.73 -15.58
CA LEU A 7 -18.74 3.14 -14.35
C LEU A 7 -20.26 3.36 -14.24
N LEU A 8 -20.75 4.56 -14.59
CA LEU A 8 -22.16 4.95 -14.40
C LEU A 8 -23.04 4.58 -15.60
N SER A 9 -22.49 4.67 -16.81
CA SER A 9 -23.25 4.53 -18.06
C SER A 9 -23.03 3.17 -18.73
N GLY A 10 -22.00 2.41 -18.31
CA GLY A 10 -21.63 1.16 -18.97
C GLY A 10 -20.84 1.38 -20.26
N THR A 11 -20.65 0.31 -21.01
CA THR A 11 -19.99 0.32 -22.32
C THR A 11 -20.85 -0.40 -23.36
N THR A 12 -20.87 0.12 -24.58
CA THR A 12 -21.51 -0.56 -25.71
C THR A 12 -20.52 -1.53 -26.35
N ARG A 13 -20.94 -2.77 -26.57
CA ARG A 13 -20.19 -3.83 -27.24
C ARG A 13 -20.29 -3.67 -28.76
N ALA A 14 -19.45 -4.38 -29.50
CA ALA A 14 -19.40 -4.31 -30.96
C ALA A 14 -20.69 -4.77 -31.66
N ASP A 15 -21.50 -5.60 -30.98
CA ASP A 15 -22.81 -6.08 -31.43
C ASP A 15 -23.96 -5.10 -31.11
N GLY A 16 -23.66 -3.94 -30.53
CA GLY A 16 -24.66 -2.93 -30.14
C GLY A 16 -25.30 -3.17 -28.78
N THR A 17 -24.99 -4.28 -28.09
CA THR A 17 -25.48 -4.52 -26.73
C THR A 17 -24.76 -3.65 -25.70
N SER A 18 -25.44 -3.27 -24.62
CA SER A 18 -24.83 -2.47 -23.54
C SER A 18 -24.53 -3.35 -22.34
N GLU A 19 -23.30 -3.25 -21.84
CA GLU A 19 -22.87 -3.86 -20.59
C GLU A 19 -22.74 -2.78 -19.53
N LYS A 20 -23.53 -2.92 -18.45
CA LYS A 20 -23.55 -1.97 -17.35
C LYS A 20 -23.61 -2.73 -16.02
N LEU A 21 -22.87 -2.23 -15.04
CA LEU A 21 -22.94 -2.71 -13.67
C LEU A 21 -24.32 -2.42 -13.08
N SER A 22 -24.80 -3.30 -12.20
CA SER A 22 -26.02 -3.02 -11.44
C SER A 22 -25.81 -1.79 -10.54
N ASP A 23 -26.88 -1.10 -10.16
CA ASP A 23 -26.79 0.01 -9.21
C ASP A 23 -26.17 -0.41 -7.87
N ALA A 24 -26.40 -1.66 -7.46
CA ALA A 24 -25.79 -2.24 -6.27
C ALA A 24 -24.26 -2.38 -6.43
N ASP A 25 -23.78 -2.84 -7.58
CA ASP A 25 -22.35 -2.96 -7.88
C ASP A 25 -21.67 -1.59 -7.99
N ILE A 26 -22.32 -0.61 -8.59
CA ILE A 26 -21.80 0.77 -8.66
C ILE A 26 -21.61 1.32 -7.24
N ARG A 27 -22.58 1.14 -6.35
CA ARG A 27 -22.46 1.54 -4.93
C ARG A 27 -21.30 0.82 -4.25
N ARG A 28 -21.19 -0.50 -4.41
CA ARG A 28 -20.05 -1.29 -3.89
C ARG A 28 -18.71 -0.77 -4.37
N CYS A 29 -18.55 -0.48 -5.66
CA CYS A 29 -17.33 0.08 -6.22
C CYS A 29 -16.97 1.44 -5.60
N LEU A 30 -17.96 2.32 -5.44
CA LEU A 30 -17.77 3.65 -4.85
C LEU A 30 -17.37 3.57 -3.37
N ASP A 31 -18.04 2.70 -2.60
CA ASP A 31 -17.72 2.46 -1.19
C ASP A 31 -16.35 1.81 -1.02
N CYS A 32 -16.05 0.77 -1.81
CA CYS A 32 -14.74 0.13 -1.81
C CYS A 32 -13.64 1.14 -2.14
N ARG A 33 -13.85 2.04 -3.11
CA ARG A 33 -12.88 3.08 -3.44
C ARG A 33 -12.53 3.95 -2.22
N ARG A 34 -13.52 4.32 -1.41
CA ARG A 34 -13.30 5.07 -0.15
C ARG A 34 -12.55 4.23 0.88
N LYS A 35 -12.96 2.97 1.08
CA LYS A 35 -12.31 2.05 2.04
C LYS A 35 -10.84 1.78 1.64
N LEU A 36 -10.60 1.46 0.37
CA LEU A 36 -9.27 1.20 -0.18
C LEU A 36 -8.35 2.42 -0.10
N ALA A 37 -8.88 3.63 -0.32
CA ALA A 37 -8.14 4.87 -0.12
C ALA A 37 -7.65 5.03 1.33
N SER A 38 -8.51 4.71 2.30
CA SER A 38 -8.16 4.73 3.73
C SER A 38 -7.09 3.68 4.07
N VAL A 39 -7.29 2.43 3.65
CA VAL A 39 -6.36 1.32 3.89
C VAL A 39 -5.00 1.59 3.24
N ASN A 40 -4.96 2.14 2.02
CA ASN A 40 -3.72 2.55 1.36
C ASN A 40 -3.00 3.70 2.07
N ALA A 41 -3.73 4.63 2.70
CA ALA A 41 -3.11 5.68 3.49
C ALA A 41 -2.45 5.11 4.75
N VAL A 42 -3.16 4.24 5.48
CA VAL A 42 -2.63 3.57 6.68
C VAL A 42 -1.45 2.66 6.35
N SER A 43 -1.51 1.91 5.24
CA SER A 43 -0.44 0.99 4.83
C SER A 43 0.89 1.69 4.51
N ARG A 44 0.88 3.01 4.32
CA ARG A 44 2.07 3.86 4.08
C ARG A 44 2.56 4.60 5.33
N SER A 45 1.87 4.49 6.46
CA SER A 45 2.27 5.13 7.73
C SER A 45 3.69 4.76 8.16
N TRP A 46 4.18 3.58 7.77
CA TRP A 46 5.56 3.14 8.06
C TRP A 46 6.65 4.06 7.50
N LEU A 47 6.36 4.90 6.49
CA LEU A 47 7.29 5.91 5.98
C LEU A 47 7.64 6.99 7.01
N PHE A 48 6.77 7.16 8.01
CA PHE A 48 6.92 8.11 9.10
C PHE A 48 7.27 7.43 10.43
N ASP A 49 7.24 6.10 10.44
CA ASP A 49 7.72 5.32 11.57
C ASP A 49 9.25 5.21 11.48
N GLU A 50 9.94 5.58 12.55
CA GLU A 50 11.40 5.42 12.64
C GLU A 50 11.81 3.94 12.88
N SER A 51 10.85 3.01 13.02
CA SER A 51 11.10 1.63 13.40
C SER A 51 11.84 0.75 12.40
N PRO A 52 11.73 0.87 11.06
CA PRO A 52 12.69 0.20 10.21
C PRO A 52 13.98 1.01 10.31
N GLY A 53 14.85 0.57 11.20
CA GLY A 53 16.26 0.94 11.14
C GLY A 53 16.86 0.59 9.78
N CYS A 54 18.19 0.64 9.70
CA CYS A 54 18.85 0.14 8.49
C CYS A 54 18.65 -1.37 8.33
N SER A 55 18.75 -1.87 7.10
CA SER A 55 18.95 -3.30 6.84
C SER A 55 20.11 -3.83 7.67
N THR A 56 20.04 -5.08 8.11
CA THR A 56 21.14 -5.78 8.80
C THR A 56 22.40 -5.87 7.95
N LEU A 57 22.26 -5.80 6.61
CA LEU A 57 23.35 -5.80 5.63
C LEU A 57 23.76 -4.39 5.18
N CYS A 58 23.41 -3.35 5.97
CA CYS A 58 23.69 -1.97 5.60
C CYS A 58 25.17 -1.63 5.66
N SER A 59 25.74 -1.25 4.50
CA SER A 59 27.14 -0.79 4.41
C SER A 59 27.36 0.66 4.87
N LYS A 60 26.30 1.45 5.07
CA LYS A 60 26.40 2.87 5.47
C LYS A 60 25.36 3.26 6.56
N PRO A 61 25.43 2.69 7.78
CA PRO A 61 24.35 2.82 8.77
C PRO A 61 23.98 4.26 9.14
N LYS A 62 24.97 5.15 9.33
CA LYS A 62 24.70 6.57 9.70
C LYS A 62 23.95 7.31 8.59
N SER A 63 24.46 7.26 7.36
CA SER A 63 23.86 7.94 6.20
C SER A 63 22.49 7.36 5.84
N CYS A 64 22.37 6.03 5.78
CA CYS A 64 21.11 5.39 5.44
C CYS A 64 20.03 5.69 6.48
N ARG A 65 20.36 5.70 7.78
CA ARG A 65 19.40 6.03 8.84
C ARG A 65 18.89 7.46 8.72
N GLN A 66 19.78 8.42 8.43
CA GLN A 66 19.38 9.80 8.23
C GLN A 66 18.47 9.95 7.01
N GLU A 67 18.77 9.26 5.90
CA GLU A 67 17.93 9.29 4.71
C GLU A 67 16.58 8.59 4.91
N LEU A 68 16.55 7.45 5.61
CA LEU A 68 15.33 6.75 6.01
C LEU A 68 14.38 7.66 6.81
N ARG A 69 14.90 8.36 7.83
CA ARG A 69 14.10 9.31 8.64
C ARG A 69 13.53 10.47 7.83
N ARG A 70 14.18 10.86 6.74
CA ARG A 70 13.73 11.94 5.87
C ARG A 70 12.77 11.47 4.78
N LEU A 71 12.67 10.16 4.55
CA LEU A 71 11.97 9.59 3.41
C LEU A 71 10.49 9.99 3.40
N GLY A 72 9.76 9.82 4.51
CA GLY A 72 8.35 10.21 4.60
C GLY A 72 8.13 11.70 4.36
N ARG A 73 9.02 12.56 4.89
CA ARG A 73 8.97 14.02 4.66
C ARG A 73 9.22 14.38 3.19
N LYS A 74 10.23 13.79 2.56
CA LYS A 74 10.53 14.00 1.13
C LYS A 74 9.37 13.54 0.26
N ALA A 75 8.81 12.38 0.56
CA ALA A 75 7.65 11.81 -0.12
C ALA A 75 6.42 12.73 -0.03
N LEU A 76 6.18 13.30 1.16
CA LEU A 76 5.10 14.25 1.39
C LEU A 76 5.31 15.56 0.59
N GLN A 77 6.50 16.15 0.69
CA GLN A 77 6.84 17.38 -0.03
C GLN A 77 6.75 17.24 -1.55
N ALA A 78 7.10 16.06 -2.08
CA ALA A 78 7.01 15.75 -3.49
C ALA A 78 5.57 15.42 -3.96
N GLY A 79 4.57 15.47 -3.07
CA GLY A 79 3.18 15.11 -3.41
C GLY A 79 3.01 13.64 -3.79
N LYS A 80 3.96 12.76 -3.40
CA LYS A 80 3.98 11.34 -3.77
C LYS A 80 3.17 10.47 -2.81
N ILE A 81 2.72 11.03 -1.69
CA ILE A 81 1.81 10.39 -0.76
C ILE A 81 0.38 10.84 -1.12
N SER A 82 -0.38 9.96 -1.77
CA SER A 82 -1.78 10.19 -2.12
C SER A 82 -2.61 8.94 -1.85
N ALA A 83 -3.81 9.12 -1.31
CA ALA A 83 -4.75 8.02 -1.06
C ALA A 83 -5.10 7.21 -2.32
N TYR A 84 -4.90 7.80 -3.51
CA TYR A 84 -5.16 7.20 -4.82
C TYR A 84 -3.89 6.99 -5.66
N GLY A 85 -2.70 7.27 -5.11
CA GLY A 85 -1.43 7.16 -5.81
C GLY A 85 -1.08 5.70 -6.14
N ARG A 86 -0.56 5.47 -7.36
CA ARG A 86 -0.22 4.14 -7.88
C ARG A 86 1.09 3.55 -7.34
N GLY A 87 2.08 4.36 -6.96
CA GLY A 87 3.34 3.86 -6.40
C GLY A 87 3.27 3.61 -4.90
N VAL A 88 3.74 2.49 -4.36
CA VAL A 88 5.01 1.80 -4.56
C VAL A 88 6.18 2.73 -4.29
N PHE A 89 7.07 2.34 -3.38
CA PHE A 89 8.38 2.94 -3.17
C PHE A 89 9.14 3.28 -4.48
N ALA A 90 8.87 2.59 -5.59
CA ALA A 90 9.34 2.96 -6.93
C ALA A 90 8.95 4.39 -7.36
N ASP A 91 7.74 4.88 -7.05
CA ASP A 91 7.33 6.26 -7.34
C ASP A 91 7.96 7.27 -6.38
N LEU A 92 8.38 6.82 -5.19
CA LEU A 92 9.20 7.61 -4.27
C LEU A 92 10.63 7.74 -4.77
N LEU A 93 11.16 6.74 -5.48
CA LEU A 93 12.49 6.80 -6.07
C LEU A 93 12.54 7.59 -7.39
N THR A 94 11.40 7.74 -8.07
CA THR A 94 11.30 8.52 -9.29
C THR A 94 11.02 9.99 -8.98
N GLY A 95 12.03 10.84 -9.23
CA GLY A 95 11.91 12.29 -9.15
C GLY A 95 12.60 12.96 -7.96
N PHE A 96 13.21 12.22 -7.03
CA PHE A 96 14.18 12.79 -6.08
C PHE A 96 15.27 11.80 -5.70
N PRO A 97 16.51 12.26 -5.50
CA PRO A 97 17.61 11.36 -5.16
C PRO A 97 17.44 10.83 -3.72
N VAL A 98 17.32 9.51 -3.62
CA VAL A 98 17.34 8.76 -2.36
C VAL A 98 18.69 8.06 -2.23
N TYR A 99 19.51 8.55 -1.29
CA TYR A 99 20.88 8.08 -1.08
C TYR A 99 20.95 6.93 -0.08
N LEU A 100 20.35 5.80 -0.44
CA LEU A 100 20.42 4.56 0.34
C LEU A 100 21.43 3.60 -0.28
N CYS A 101 22.11 2.82 0.57
CA CYS A 101 22.86 1.66 0.10
C CYS A 101 21.91 0.61 -0.51
N LYS A 102 22.44 -0.30 -1.33
CA LYS A 102 21.67 -1.34 -2.02
C LYS A 102 20.82 -2.19 -1.07
N ALA A 103 21.37 -2.56 0.09
CA ALA A 103 20.67 -3.36 1.09
C ALA A 103 19.46 -2.62 1.72
N CYS A 104 19.62 -1.36 2.13
CA CYS A 104 18.50 -0.57 2.65
C CYS A 104 17.45 -0.25 1.59
N ARG A 105 17.86 -0.05 0.33
CA ARG A 105 16.91 0.12 -0.78
C ARG A 105 16.03 -1.13 -0.94
N LYS A 106 16.64 -2.31 -1.03
CA LYS A 106 15.94 -3.60 -1.17
C LYS A 106 14.97 -3.87 -0.02
N MET A 107 15.41 -3.63 1.22
CA MET A 107 14.57 -3.78 2.41
C MET A 107 13.28 -2.95 2.32
N ILE A 108 13.37 -1.71 1.83
CA ILE A 108 12.20 -0.86 1.70
C ILE A 108 11.28 -1.30 0.56
N GLU A 109 11.85 -1.70 -0.58
CA GLU A 109 11.09 -2.28 -1.70
C GLU A 109 10.29 -3.50 -1.25
N GLU A 110 10.93 -4.40 -0.48
CA GLU A 110 10.30 -5.58 0.09
C GLU A 110 9.18 -5.22 1.06
N LYS A 111 9.41 -4.25 1.97
CA LYS A 111 8.40 -3.76 2.90
C LYS A 111 7.19 -3.15 2.18
N ASP A 112 7.42 -2.39 1.10
CA ASP A 112 6.34 -1.83 0.28
C ASP A 112 5.52 -2.93 -0.43
N VAL A 113 6.20 -3.92 -1.02
CA VAL A 113 5.55 -5.07 -1.65
C VAL A 113 4.71 -5.85 -0.64
N GLU A 114 5.27 -6.14 0.53
CA GLU A 114 4.58 -6.83 1.62
C GLU A 114 3.30 -6.09 2.04
N ARG A 115 3.39 -4.77 2.24
CA ARG A 115 2.23 -3.96 2.63
C ARG A 115 1.14 -3.95 1.55
N ARG A 116 1.52 -3.84 0.27
CA ARG A 116 0.55 -3.90 -0.83
C ARG A 116 -0.10 -5.27 -0.96
N ARG A 117 0.65 -6.35 -0.75
CA ARG A 117 0.08 -7.71 -0.70
C ARG A 117 -0.92 -7.87 0.43
N GLY A 118 -0.65 -7.29 1.60
CA GLY A 118 -1.62 -7.24 2.71
C GLY A 118 -2.93 -6.55 2.30
N VAL A 119 -2.85 -5.35 1.71
CA VAL A 119 -4.04 -4.65 1.20
C VAL A 119 -4.77 -5.46 0.13
N TRP A 120 -4.03 -6.12 -0.76
CA TRP A 120 -4.61 -6.96 -1.82
C TRP A 120 -5.38 -8.15 -1.24
N ALA A 121 -4.86 -8.79 -0.19
CA ALA A 121 -5.51 -9.92 0.45
C ALA A 121 -6.81 -9.54 1.18
N GLU A 122 -6.97 -8.27 1.59
CA GLU A 122 -8.21 -7.74 2.17
C GLU A 122 -9.20 -7.24 1.08
N LEU A 123 -8.84 -7.25 -0.20
CA LEU A 123 -9.60 -6.56 -1.25
C LEU A 123 -11.02 -7.11 -1.43
N ALA A 124 -11.17 -8.43 -1.44
CA ALA A 124 -12.47 -9.08 -1.58
C ALA A 124 -13.43 -8.69 -0.46
N ASP A 125 -12.93 -8.68 0.80
CA ASP A 125 -13.68 -8.23 1.97
C ASP A 125 -14.04 -6.75 1.90
N LEU A 126 -13.11 -5.91 1.43
CA LEU A 126 -13.37 -4.46 1.24
C LEU A 126 -14.46 -4.22 0.18
N MET A 127 -14.50 -5.07 -0.85
CA MET A 127 -15.47 -5.05 -1.95
C MET A 127 -16.78 -5.77 -1.63
N GLU A 128 -16.84 -6.55 -0.54
CA GLU A 128 -17.99 -7.38 -0.18
C GLU A 128 -18.36 -8.37 -1.32
N VAL A 129 -17.34 -8.96 -1.93
CA VAL A 129 -17.48 -9.98 -2.98
C VAL A 129 -16.81 -11.28 -2.54
N ILE A 130 -17.36 -12.41 -2.99
CA ILE A 130 -16.71 -13.71 -2.81
C ILE A 130 -15.65 -13.82 -3.91
N ASP A 131 -14.40 -13.98 -3.51
CA ASP A 131 -13.33 -14.37 -4.44
C ASP A 131 -13.13 -15.89 -4.33
N PRO A 132 -13.50 -16.67 -5.35
CA PRO A 132 -13.37 -18.12 -5.32
C PRO A 132 -11.90 -18.60 -5.41
N GLU A 133 -10.95 -17.72 -5.73
CA GLU A 133 -9.52 -18.04 -5.91
C GLU A 133 -8.63 -17.50 -4.78
N GLN A 134 -9.15 -16.66 -3.86
CA GLN A 134 -8.43 -16.23 -2.66
C GLN A 134 -8.64 -17.25 -1.51
N PRO A 135 -7.56 -17.73 -0.85
CA PRO A 135 -7.73 -18.48 0.39
C PRO A 135 -8.35 -17.54 1.44
N SER A 136 -9.50 -17.91 1.99
CA SER A 136 -10.17 -17.15 3.04
C SER A 136 -9.19 -16.86 4.18
N LEU A 137 -8.85 -15.60 4.40
CA LEU A 137 -8.05 -15.23 5.56
C LEU A 137 -8.96 -15.31 6.79
N ASP A 138 -8.76 -16.35 7.60
CA ASP A 138 -9.45 -16.48 8.88
C ASP A 138 -9.31 -15.18 9.68
N SER A 139 -10.38 -14.79 10.39
CA SER A 139 -10.48 -13.52 11.13
C SER A 139 -9.37 -13.32 12.18
N LYS A 140 -8.68 -14.39 12.60
CA LYS A 140 -7.46 -14.33 13.42
C LYS A 140 -6.25 -13.71 12.68
N THR A 141 -6.08 -14.03 11.40
CA THR A 141 -4.97 -13.54 10.57
C THR A 141 -5.11 -12.04 10.28
N LEU A 142 -6.35 -11.56 10.10
CA LEU A 142 -6.65 -10.14 9.95
C LEU A 142 -6.33 -9.33 11.22
N HIS A 143 -6.58 -9.92 12.39
CA HIS A 143 -6.21 -9.32 13.67
C HIS A 143 -4.70 -9.25 13.83
N ASP A 144 -3.95 -10.27 13.40
CA ASP A 144 -2.49 -10.28 13.42
C ASP A 144 -1.86 -9.25 12.47
N TYR A 145 -2.43 -9.03 11.28
CA TYR A 145 -1.96 -7.97 10.36
C TYR A 145 -2.22 -6.56 10.89
N ARG A 146 -3.36 -6.35 11.57
CA ARG A 146 -3.69 -5.08 12.24
C ARG A 146 -2.93 -4.89 13.57
N SER A 147 -2.48 -5.97 14.20
CA SER A 147 -1.76 -5.97 15.48
C SER A 147 -0.23 -5.97 15.34
N VAL A 148 0.33 -5.93 14.12
CA VAL A 148 1.77 -5.64 13.89
C VAL A 148 2.09 -4.18 14.23
N GLN A 149 1.91 -3.83 15.51
CA GLN A 149 2.80 -2.94 16.23
C GLN A 149 4.20 -3.57 16.22
N PRO A 150 5.28 -2.78 16.13
CA PRO A 150 6.63 -3.34 16.15
C PRO A 150 6.79 -4.15 17.44
N ARG A 151 7.02 -5.47 17.30
CA ARG A 151 7.45 -6.31 18.41
C ARG A 151 8.62 -5.60 19.08
N LYS A 152 8.48 -5.27 20.37
CA LYS A 152 9.56 -4.69 21.16
C LYS A 152 10.78 -5.61 21.04
N CYS A 153 11.77 -5.22 20.24
CA CYS A 153 13.10 -5.82 20.31
C CYS A 153 13.67 -5.42 21.68
N SER A 154 13.58 -6.34 22.63
CA SER A 154 14.35 -6.29 23.88
C SER A 154 15.82 -6.52 23.56
N CYS A 155 16.52 -5.45 23.17
CA CYS A 155 17.97 -5.42 23.21
C CYS A 155 18.38 -5.11 24.66
N HIS A 156 18.84 -6.14 25.37
CA HIS A 156 19.61 -5.96 26.60
C HIS A 156 20.84 -5.11 26.28
N PHE A 157 20.95 -3.94 26.93
CA PHE A 157 22.20 -3.23 27.07
C PHE A 157 22.76 -3.58 28.45
N THR A 158 23.94 -4.20 28.46
CA THR A 158 24.90 -4.12 29.56
C THR A 158 25.36 -2.69 29.76
#